data_AF-A0AAJ2ENS5-F1
#
_entry.id   AF-A0AAJ2ENS5-F1
#
_cell.length_a   1.000
_cell.length_b   1.000
_cell.length_c   1.000
_cell.angle_alpha   90.00
_cell.angle_beta   90.00
_cell.angle_gamma   90.00
#
_symmetry.space_group_name_H-M   'P 1'
#
loop_
_entity.id
_entity.type
_entity.pdbx_description
1 polymer ?
#
loop_
_entity_poly.entity_id
_entity_poly.type
_entity_poly.pdbx_seq_one_letter_code
_entity_poly.pdbx_strand_id
1 'polypeptide(L)'
;MKTRQLPRFEPVGVDEGRVLWKKYRGNVDVERMLLELAQARQTIEEIGRYFDSVRRVWEEENLGQLVAMEKIRLLLSEQHLRYRALAGLKPPPPDKDPDEPEPALVD
;
A
#
# COMPACT_ATOMS: atom_id res chain seq x y z
N MET A 1 -11.31 -32.63 -21.30
CA MET A 1 -11.77 -31.30 -20.82
C MET A 1 -10.93 -30.23 -21.50
N LYS A 2 -11.51 -29.26 -22.20
CA LYS A 2 -10.75 -28.10 -22.71
C LYS A 2 -10.34 -27.24 -21.51
N THR A 3 -9.05 -27.10 -21.26
CA THR A 3 -8.49 -26.12 -20.33
C THR A 3 -8.80 -24.72 -20.85
N ARG A 4 -9.86 -24.10 -20.33
CA ARG A 4 -10.15 -22.69 -20.57
C ARG A 4 -8.98 -21.90 -19.96
N GLN A 5 -8.16 -21.28 -20.80
CA GLN A 5 -7.15 -20.34 -20.31
C GLN A 5 -7.88 -19.19 -19.61
N LEU A 6 -7.45 -18.87 -18.39
CA LEU A 6 -7.96 -17.70 -17.69
C LEU A 6 -7.62 -16.45 -18.53
N PRO A 7 -8.56 -15.51 -18.67
CA PRO A 7 -8.27 -14.26 -19.36
C PRO A 7 -7.08 -13.57 -18.70
N ARG A 8 -6.26 -12.92 -19.53
CA ARG A 8 -5.15 -12.11 -19.02
C ARG A 8 -5.73 -11.02 -18.11
N PHE A 9 -5.14 -10.91 -16.92
CA PHE A 9 -5.50 -9.86 -15.97
C PHE A 9 -4.88 -8.55 -16.44
N GLU A 10 -5.63 -7.78 -17.23
CA GLU A 10 -5.22 -6.43 -17.65
C GLU A 10 -5.61 -5.41 -16.56
N PRO A 11 -4.70 -4.50 -16.18
CA PRO A 11 -5.02 -3.47 -15.21
C PRO A 11 -6.02 -2.47 -15.79
N VAL A 12 -7.06 -2.14 -15.02
CA VAL A 12 -8.10 -1.17 -15.43
C VAL A 12 -7.47 0.21 -15.65
N GLY A 13 -7.74 0.86 -16.78
CA GLY A 13 -7.24 2.22 -17.03
C GLY A 13 -7.95 3.30 -16.21
N VAL A 14 -7.37 4.50 -16.09
CA VAL A 14 -8.05 5.65 -15.44
C VAL A 14 -9.29 6.06 -16.25
N ASP A 15 -9.18 6.12 -17.57
CA ASP A 15 -10.30 6.46 -18.45
C ASP A 15 -11.37 5.38 -18.44
N GLU A 16 -10.97 4.12 -18.41
CA GLU A 16 -11.87 2.98 -18.23
C GLU A 16 -12.62 3.08 -16.90
N GLY A 17 -11.92 3.38 -15.80
CA GLY A 17 -12.52 3.62 -14.50
C GLY A 17 -13.55 4.75 -14.51
N ARG A 18 -13.29 5.85 -15.24
CA ARG A 18 -14.24 6.97 -15.41
C ARG A 18 -15.48 6.55 -16.21
N VAL A 19 -15.30 5.72 -17.24
CA VAL A 19 -16.42 5.16 -18.01
C VAL A 19 -17.27 4.26 -17.12
N LEU A 20 -16.64 3.38 -16.34
CA LEU A 20 -17.32 2.49 -15.39
C LEU A 20 -18.08 3.30 -14.32
N TRP A 21 -17.47 4.36 -13.79
CA TRP A 21 -18.13 5.26 -12.82
C TRP A 21 -19.43 5.86 -13.37
N LYS A 22 -19.40 6.37 -14.61
CA LYS A 22 -20.61 6.92 -15.25
C LYS A 22 -21.65 5.84 -15.50
N LYS A 23 -21.21 4.67 -15.97
CA LYS A 23 -22.10 3.55 -16.34
C LYS A 23 -22.83 2.95 -15.14
N TYR A 24 -22.17 2.86 -14.00
CA TYR A 24 -22.68 2.21 -12.79
C TYR A 24 -23.02 3.19 -11.68
N ARG A 25 -23.29 4.46 -12.02
CA ARG A 25 -23.61 5.49 -11.04
C ARG A 25 -24.82 5.10 -10.18
N GLY A 26 -24.71 5.24 -8.87
CA GLY A 26 -25.70 4.82 -7.89
C GLY A 26 -25.60 3.35 -7.48
N ASN A 27 -24.75 2.55 -8.13
CA ASN A 27 -24.39 1.23 -7.62
C ASN A 27 -23.24 1.37 -6.61
N VAL A 28 -23.59 1.31 -5.33
CA VAL A 28 -22.67 1.53 -4.20
C VAL A 28 -21.48 0.56 -4.23
N ASP A 29 -21.69 -0.69 -4.63
CA ASP A 29 -20.63 -1.71 -4.63
C ASP A 29 -19.59 -1.44 -5.72
N VAL A 30 -20.05 -1.09 -6.93
CA VAL A 30 -19.16 -0.75 -8.05
C VAL A 30 -18.44 0.57 -7.78
N GLU A 31 -19.14 1.58 -7.27
CA GLU A 31 -18.53 2.86 -6.89
C GLU A 31 -17.45 2.66 -5.81
N ARG A 32 -17.73 1.89 -4.76
CA ARG A 32 -16.75 1.57 -3.72
C ARG A 32 -15.53 0.86 -4.30
N MET A 33 -15.73 -0.16 -5.15
CA MET A 33 -14.62 -0.88 -5.79
C MET A 33 -13.72 0.05 -6.62
N LEU A 34 -14.30 0.96 -7.40
CA LEU A 34 -13.54 1.92 -8.20
C LEU A 34 -12.74 2.91 -7.33
N LEU A 35 -13.32 3.35 -6.21
CA LEU A 35 -12.63 4.22 -5.25
C LEU A 35 -11.48 3.50 -4.54
N GLU A 36 -11.67 2.26 -4.13
CA GLU A 36 -10.58 1.44 -3.55
C GLU A 36 -9.43 1.25 -4.55
N LEU A 37 -9.75 1.01 -5.82
CA LEU A 37 -8.73 0.92 -6.87
C LEU A 37 -7.96 2.25 -7.03
N ALA A 38 -8.66 3.38 -7.01
CA ALA A 38 -8.05 4.70 -7.12
C ALA A 38 -7.15 5.01 -5.93
N GLN A 39 -7.61 4.75 -4.71
CA GLN A 39 -6.83 4.94 -3.49
C GLN A 39 -5.58 4.06 -3.47
N ALA A 40 -5.70 2.78 -3.82
CA ALA A 40 -4.56 1.86 -3.84
C ALA A 40 -3.46 2.35 -4.79
N ARG A 41 -3.83 2.87 -5.97
CA ARG A 41 -2.88 3.45 -6.93
C ARG A 41 -2.18 4.68 -6.38
N GLN A 42 -2.94 5.58 -5.77
CA GLN A 42 -2.38 6.79 -5.17
C GLN A 42 -1.37 6.45 -4.06
N THR A 43 -1.69 5.46 -3.22
CA THR A 43 -0.77 5.02 -2.17
C THR A 43 0.51 4.39 -2.73
N ILE A 44 0.40 3.55 -3.77
CA ILE A 44 1.59 2.98 -4.44
C ILE A 44 2.47 4.08 -5.04
N GLU A 45 1.86 5.07 -5.70
CA GLU A 45 2.59 6.21 -6.26
C GLU A 45 3.29 7.04 -5.17
N GLU A 46 2.63 7.26 -4.03
CA GLU A 46 3.21 7.98 -2.90
C GLU A 46 4.38 7.24 -2.25
N ILE A 47 4.26 5.91 -2.08
CA ILE A 47 5.37 5.07 -1.64
C ILE A 47 6.54 5.18 -2.62
N GLY A 48 6.27 5.13 -3.93
CA GLY A 48 7.29 5.28 -4.98
C GLY A 48 8.04 6.61 -4.87
N ARG A 49 7.31 7.73 -4.67
CA ARG A 49 7.92 9.06 -4.50
C ARG A 49 8.84 9.13 -3.28
N TYR A 50 8.43 8.57 -2.14
CA TYR A 50 9.30 8.53 -0.97
C TYR A 50 10.51 7.62 -1.18
N PHE A 51 10.32 6.48 -1.84
CA PHE A 51 11.41 5.55 -2.15
C PHE A 51 12.46 6.22 -3.05
N ASP A 52 12.04 6.95 -4.08
CA ASP A 52 12.95 7.71 -4.94
C ASP A 52 13.75 8.75 -4.15
N SER A 53 13.13 9.39 -3.16
CA SER A 53 13.82 10.35 -2.29
C SER A 53 14.89 9.66 -1.43
N VAL A 54 14.57 8.50 -0.83
CA VAL A 54 15.54 7.70 -0.05
C VAL A 54 16.70 7.26 -0.94
N ARG A 55 16.39 6.73 -2.13
CA ARG A 55 17.39 6.28 -3.10
C ARG A 55 18.33 7.41 -3.52
N ARG A 56 17.79 8.59 -3.82
CA ARG A 56 18.59 9.76 -4.20
C ARG A 56 19.59 10.14 -3.11
N VAL A 57 19.14 10.30 -1.86
CA VAL A 57 20.04 10.69 -0.75
C VAL A 57 21.10 9.61 -0.49
N TRP A 58 20.73 8.34 -0.63
CA TRP A 58 21.67 7.23 -0.53
C TRP A 58 22.75 7.31 -1.62
N GLU A 59 22.37 7.55 -2.87
CA GLU A 59 23.28 7.64 -4.01
C GLU A 59 24.16 8.90 -3.98
N GLU A 60 23.63 10.05 -3.56
CA GLU A 60 24.31 11.35 -3.59
C GLU A 60 25.16 11.61 -2.35
N GLU A 61 24.68 11.22 -1.16
CA GLU A 61 25.28 11.63 0.12
C GLU A 61 25.80 10.44 0.94
N ASN A 62 25.55 9.20 0.51
CA ASN A 62 25.82 7.98 1.29
C ASN A 62 25.17 8.04 2.70
N LEU A 63 23.99 8.67 2.78
CA LEU A 63 23.18 8.85 3.98
C LEU A 63 21.77 8.29 3.78
N GLY A 64 20.99 8.23 4.84
CA GLY A 64 19.58 7.82 4.79
C GLY A 64 18.62 9.00 4.96
N GLN A 65 17.48 8.96 4.27
CA GLN A 65 16.40 9.94 4.46
C GLN A 65 15.32 9.41 5.41
N LEU A 66 15.60 9.49 6.72
CA LEU A 66 14.78 8.90 7.78
C LEU A 66 13.29 9.29 7.71
N VAL A 67 12.99 10.57 7.42
CA VAL A 67 11.60 11.04 7.30
C VAL A 67 10.86 10.33 6.17
N ALA A 68 11.52 10.13 5.02
CA ALA A 68 10.89 9.44 3.89
C ALA A 68 10.68 7.95 4.19
N MET A 69 11.64 7.31 4.87
CA MET A 69 11.50 5.92 5.32
C MET A 69 10.33 5.76 6.32
N GLU A 70 10.20 6.67 7.28
CA GLU A 70 9.10 6.65 8.24
C GLU A 70 7.74 6.87 7.55
N LYS A 71 7.68 7.74 6.54
CA LYS A 71 6.46 7.91 5.73
C LYS A 71 6.08 6.64 4.98
N ILE A 72 7.05 5.93 4.40
CA ILE A 72 6.81 4.63 3.76
C ILE A 72 6.26 3.64 4.79
N ARG A 73 6.87 3.55 5.98
CA ARG A 73 6.41 2.67 7.05
C ARG A 73 4.95 2.94 7.42
N LEU A 74 4.59 4.20 7.65
CA LEU A 74 3.22 4.59 8.01
C LEU A 74 2.21 4.24 6.92
N LEU A 75 2.54 4.51 5.64
CA LEU A 75 1.67 4.15 4.51
C LEU A 75 1.46 2.63 4.44
N LEU A 76 2.52 1.83 4.59
CA LEU A 76 2.41 0.36 4.59
C LEU A 76 1.59 -0.15 5.78
N SER A 77 1.78 0.42 6.97
CA SER A 77 0.99 0.09 8.16
C SER A 77 -0.50 0.40 7.95
N GLU A 78 -0.82 1.56 7.38
CA GLU A 78 -2.21 1.94 7.06
C GLU A 78 -2.83 0.97 6.04
N GLN A 79 -2.10 0.61 4.98
CA GLN A 79 -2.60 -0.36 4.00
C GLN A 79 -2.79 -1.75 4.62
N HIS A 80 -1.90 -2.15 5.53
CA HIS A 80 -2.03 -3.41 6.25
C HIS A 80 -3.33 -3.45 7.08
N LEU A 81 -3.60 -2.38 7.84
CA LEU A 81 -4.81 -2.27 8.64
C LEU A 81 -6.08 -2.28 7.76
N ARG A 82 -6.07 -1.51 6.66
CA ARG A 82 -7.16 -1.49 5.69
C ARG A 82 -7.43 -2.88 5.10
N TYR A 83 -6.39 -3.57 4.63
CA TYR A 83 -6.53 -4.91 4.05
C TYR A 83 -7.12 -5.90 5.06
N ARG A 84 -6.66 -5.87 6.32
CA ARG A 84 -7.23 -6.72 7.37
C ARG A 84 -8.70 -6.45 7.60
N ALA A 85 -9.10 -5.17 7.67
CA ALA A 85 -10.49 -4.78 7.84
C ALA A 85 -11.36 -5.30 6.69
N LEU A 86 -10.90 -5.17 5.44
CA LEU A 86 -11.58 -5.69 4.26
C LEU A 86 -11.67 -7.23 4.26
N ALA A 87 -10.66 -7.91 4.80
CA ALA A 87 -10.63 -9.37 4.96
C ALA A 87 -11.44 -9.87 6.18
N GLY A 88 -12.07 -8.96 6.96
CA GLY A 88 -12.79 -9.31 8.19
C GLY A 88 -11.88 -9.82 9.31
N LEU A 89 -10.57 -9.56 9.24
CA LEU A 89 -9.59 -9.98 10.23
C LEU A 89 -9.57 -8.99 11.41
N LYS A 90 -9.41 -9.51 12.63
CA LYS A 90 -9.24 -8.69 13.83
C LYS A 90 -7.96 -7.83 13.71
N PRO A 91 -7.96 -6.60 14.25
CA PRO A 91 -6.76 -5.77 14.31
C PRO A 91 -5.64 -6.51 15.04
N PRO A 92 -4.38 -6.31 14.63
CA PRO A 92 -3.26 -6.87 15.37
C PRO A 92 -3.26 -6.30 16.80
N PRO A 93 -2.80 -7.07 17.80
CA PRO A 93 -2.51 -6.49 19.11
C PRO A 93 -1.51 -5.33 18.94
N PRO A 94 -1.56 -4.31 19.81
CA PRO A 94 -0.51 -3.28 19.80
C PRO A 94 0.85 -3.96 19.92
N ASP A 95 1.83 -3.46 19.16
CA ASP A 95 3.21 -3.90 19.33
C ASP A 95 3.55 -3.76 20.81
N LYS A 96 4.01 -4.85 21.43
CA LYS A 96 4.70 -4.72 22.70
C LYS A 96 5.89 -3.80 22.42
N ASP A 97 6.11 -2.81 23.28
CA ASP A 97 7.36 -2.05 23.23
C ASP A 97 8.50 -3.05 23.07
N PRO A 98 9.49 -2.79 22.19
CA PRO A 98 10.62 -3.69 22.04
C PRO A 98 11.17 -3.95 23.44
N ASP A 99 11.27 -5.23 23.81
CA ASP A 99 11.89 -5.62 25.08
C ASP A 99 13.18 -4.81 25.22
N GLU A 100 13.41 -4.20 26.39
CA GLU A 100 14.62 -3.40 26.65
C GLU A 100 15.81 -4.12 26.02
N PRO A 101 16.61 -3.45 25.16
CA PRO A 101 17.71 -4.11 24.48
C PRO A 101 18.55 -4.79 25.54
N GLU A 102 18.79 -6.11 25.37
CA GLU A 102 19.61 -6.87 26.31
C GLU A 102 20.88 -6.05 26.59
N PRO A 103 21.21 -5.80 27.88
CA PRO A 103 22.33 -4.94 28.22
C PRO A 103 23.55 -5.47 27.48
N ALA A 104 24.17 -4.60 26.68
CA ALA A 104 25.38 -4.96 25.97
C ALA A 104 26.35 -5.57 26.99
N LEU A 105 26.74 -6.83 26.77
CA LEU A 105 27.78 -7.46 27.57
C LEU A 105 29.04 -6.63 27.37
N VAL A 106 29.34 -5.78 28.35
CA VAL A 106 30.58 -5.02 28.42
C VAL A 106 31.61 -6.00 28.98
N ASP A 107 32.52 -6.46 28.11
CA ASP A 107 33.77 -7.10 28.54
C ASP A 107 34.75 -6.08 29.13
#